data_AF-A0A6N7MCN7-F1
#
_entry.id   AF-A0A6N7MCN7-F1
#
_cell.length_a   1.000
_cell.length_b   1.000
_cell.length_c   1.000
_cell.angle_alpha   90.00
_cell.angle_beta   90.00
_cell.angle_gamma   90.00
#
_symmetry.space_group_name_H-M   'P 1'
#
loop_
_entity.id
_entity.type
_entity.pdbx_description
1 polymer ?
#
loop_
_entity_poly.entity_id
_entity_poly.type
_entity_poly.pdbx_seq_one_letter_code
_entity_poly.pdbx_strand_id
1 'polypeptide(L)'
;MQLVVDTVLAQSNNPAEYPAFPFGGVVPAGQKIELIGILASDVAPALNIAADWSYTEYLKLMRGREILFDEDHNGLMYYAPFTEPPGAVNMIAEGYAVGGNFTQCDLKQPHMFDPPMVFNEGEELSVAWHIASDGTTGIAITEELQEVGTILRLSPMS
;
A
#
# COMPACT_ATOMS: atom_id res chain seq x y z
N MET A 1 -18.77 16.21 2.47
CA MET A 1 -17.42 16.46 3.01
C MET A 1 -16.74 15.11 2.95
N GLN A 2 -15.73 14.94 2.12
CA GLN A 2 -15.03 13.66 1.98
C GLN A 2 -14.32 13.34 3.30
N LEU A 3 -14.58 12.16 3.86
CA LEU A 3 -13.79 11.65 4.97
C LEU A 3 -12.57 10.95 4.39
N VAL A 4 -11.47 11.03 5.12
CA VAL A 4 -10.20 10.45 4.73
C VAL A 4 -9.69 9.64 5.91
N VAL A 5 -9.34 8.39 5.64
CA VAL A 5 -8.88 7.42 6.66
C VAL A 5 -7.56 6.83 6.20
N ASP A 6 -6.59 6.81 7.11
CA ASP A 6 -5.35 6.06 6.91
C ASP A 6 -5.50 4.67 7.56
N THR A 7 -5.40 3.62 6.75
CA THR A 7 -5.45 2.22 7.21
C THR A 7 -4.05 1.62 7.20
N VAL A 8 -3.47 1.42 8.39
CA VAL A 8 -2.12 0.86 8.55
C VAL A 8 -2.14 -0.65 8.29
N LEU A 9 -1.24 -1.10 7.41
CA LEU A 9 -1.02 -2.51 7.09
C LEU A 9 -0.03 -3.10 8.10
N ALA A 10 -0.55 -3.63 9.20
CA ALA A 10 0.26 -4.08 10.33
C ALA A 10 0.49 -5.61 10.40
N GLN A 11 -0.06 -6.37 9.45
CA GLN A 11 0.00 -7.83 9.46
C GLN A 11 0.78 -8.36 8.25
N SER A 12 1.81 -9.14 8.53
CA SER A 12 2.56 -9.87 7.51
C SER A 12 1.97 -11.25 7.26
N ASN A 13 1.88 -11.64 6.00
CA ASN A 13 1.55 -13.00 5.56
C ASN A 13 2.80 -13.87 5.34
N ASN A 14 3.98 -13.36 5.71
CA ASN A 14 5.22 -14.11 5.57
C ASN A 14 5.25 -15.34 6.49
N PRO A 15 5.85 -16.47 6.05
CA PRO A 15 6.22 -17.55 6.95
C PRO A 15 7.11 -17.05 8.10
N ALA A 16 7.04 -17.71 9.25
CA ALA A 16 7.68 -17.24 10.48
C ALA A 16 9.22 -17.18 10.42
N GLU A 17 9.84 -17.90 9.48
CA GLU A 17 11.28 -17.85 9.21
C GLU A 17 11.74 -16.57 8.50
N TYR A 18 10.83 -15.80 7.91
CA TYR A 18 11.11 -14.51 7.27
C TYR A 18 10.70 -13.36 8.19
N PRO A 19 11.35 -12.19 8.09
CA PRO A 19 10.96 -11.03 8.88
C PRO A 19 9.56 -10.55 8.48
N ALA A 20 8.82 -10.04 9.47
CA ALA A 20 7.53 -9.39 9.25
C ALA A 20 7.64 -7.99 8.65
N PHE A 21 8.86 -7.41 8.57
CA PHE A 21 9.10 -6.09 7.98
C PHE A 21 8.57 -6.02 6.53
N PRO A 22 7.88 -4.94 6.12
CA PRO A 22 7.51 -3.76 6.92
C PRO A 22 6.16 -3.87 7.66
N PHE A 23 5.42 -4.96 7.48
CA PHE A 23 4.05 -5.12 8.00
C PHE A 23 4.03 -5.65 9.43
N GLY A 24 4.29 -4.76 10.39
CA GLY A 24 4.22 -5.07 11.84
C GLY A 24 5.53 -5.54 12.46
N GLY A 25 6.66 -5.37 11.76
CA GLY A 25 7.99 -5.71 12.26
C GLY A 25 9.05 -4.66 11.92
N VAL A 26 10.17 -4.70 12.65
CA VAL A 26 11.37 -3.90 12.39
C VAL A 26 12.43 -4.72 11.66
N VAL A 27 13.46 -4.07 11.14
CA VAL A 27 14.63 -4.78 10.61
C VAL A 27 15.28 -5.63 11.72
N PRO A 28 15.47 -6.95 11.53
CA PRO A 28 16.06 -7.83 12.54
C PRO A 28 17.49 -7.45 12.93
N ALA A 29 17.90 -7.90 14.11
CA ALA A 29 19.25 -7.68 14.61
C ALA A 29 20.34 -8.27 13.70
N GLY A 30 21.44 -7.54 13.49
CA GLY A 30 22.55 -7.93 12.63
C GLY A 30 22.21 -8.03 11.14
N GLN A 31 21.04 -7.52 10.72
CA GLN A 31 20.60 -7.51 9.32
C GLN A 31 20.45 -6.08 8.80
N LYS A 32 20.55 -5.97 7.49
CA LYS A 32 20.17 -4.82 6.69
C LYS A 32 19.15 -5.26 5.66
N ILE A 33 18.10 -4.47 5.48
CA ILE A 33 17.07 -4.69 4.45
C ILE A 33 17.14 -3.59 3.41
N GLU A 34 17.16 -3.99 2.15
CA GLU A 34 16.99 -3.10 1.02
C GLU A 34 15.61 -3.31 0.42
N LEU A 35 14.78 -2.27 0.44
CA LEU A 35 13.49 -2.24 -0.25
C LEU A 35 13.73 -1.83 -1.70
N ILE A 36 13.54 -2.80 -2.60
CA ILE A 36 13.82 -2.67 -4.03
C ILE A 36 12.56 -2.26 -4.79
N GLY A 37 11.38 -2.64 -4.32
CA GLY A 37 10.14 -2.28 -4.99
C GLY A 37 8.90 -2.67 -4.20
N ILE A 38 7.76 -2.22 -4.69
CA ILE A 38 6.43 -2.41 -4.11
C ILE A 38 5.50 -2.99 -5.17
N LEU A 39 4.70 -3.94 -4.73
CA LEU A 39 3.56 -4.47 -5.45
C LEU A 39 2.29 -4.00 -4.73
N ALA A 40 1.45 -3.25 -5.42
CA ALA A 40 0.15 -2.84 -4.90
C ALA A 40 -0.77 -2.54 -6.09
N SER A 41 -2.09 -2.55 -5.86
CA SER A 41 -3.08 -2.14 -6.84
C SER A 41 -3.99 -1.08 -6.22
N ASP A 42 -4.39 -0.09 -7.01
CA ASP A 42 -5.47 0.83 -6.64
C ASP A 42 -6.81 0.07 -6.63
N VAL A 43 -7.70 0.41 -5.70
CA VAL A 43 -8.96 -0.33 -5.49
C VAL A 43 -10.14 0.59 -5.19
N ALA A 44 -11.28 0.29 -5.82
CA ALA A 44 -12.60 0.70 -5.36
C ALA A 44 -13.55 -0.52 -5.21
N PRO A 45 -14.25 -0.69 -4.08
CA PRO A 45 -15.15 -1.82 -3.85
C PRO A 45 -16.36 -1.85 -4.79
N ALA A 46 -16.78 -3.04 -5.19
CA ALA A 46 -17.98 -3.31 -6.01
C ALA A 46 -19.28 -2.70 -5.48
N LEU A 47 -19.37 -2.55 -4.16
CA LEU A 47 -20.57 -2.07 -3.45
C LEU A 47 -20.68 -0.54 -3.42
N ASN A 48 -19.66 0.18 -3.92
CA ASN A 48 -19.70 1.63 -4.00
C ASN A 48 -20.92 2.10 -4.81
N ILE A 49 -21.62 3.10 -4.26
CA ILE A 49 -22.70 3.85 -4.90
C ILE A 49 -22.47 5.35 -4.69
N ALA A 50 -23.09 6.24 -5.47
CA ALA A 50 -22.80 7.68 -5.38
C ALA A 50 -23.00 8.28 -3.97
N ALA A 51 -23.88 7.68 -3.18
CA ALA A 51 -24.17 8.11 -1.81
C ALA A 51 -23.28 7.47 -0.74
N ASP A 52 -22.60 6.35 -1.02
CA ASP A 52 -21.80 5.58 -0.06
C ASP A 52 -20.68 4.84 -0.78
N TRP A 53 -19.45 5.32 -0.61
CA TRP A 53 -18.29 4.86 -1.36
C TRP A 53 -17.01 5.00 -0.56
N SER A 54 -16.02 4.16 -0.89
CA SER A 54 -14.63 4.37 -0.52
C SER A 54 -13.68 3.98 -1.65
N TYR A 55 -12.50 4.58 -1.74
CA TYR A 55 -11.47 4.14 -2.66
C TYR A 55 -10.06 4.53 -2.19
N THR A 56 -9.04 3.84 -2.70
CA THR A 56 -7.64 4.19 -2.45
C THR A 56 -7.23 5.45 -3.22
N GLU A 57 -6.41 6.30 -2.58
CA GLU A 57 -5.79 7.47 -3.22
C GLU A 57 -4.26 7.36 -3.25
N TYR A 58 -3.66 7.04 -2.10
CA TYR A 58 -2.21 6.96 -1.94
C TYR A 58 -1.82 5.75 -1.10
N LEU A 59 -0.65 5.20 -1.40
CA LEU A 59 0.06 4.30 -0.50
C LEU A 59 1.10 5.13 0.27
N LYS A 60 0.87 5.31 1.56
CA LYS A 60 1.76 6.04 2.46
C LYS A 60 2.85 5.13 2.98
N LEU A 61 4.09 5.59 2.86
CA LEU A 61 5.26 4.94 3.44
C LEU A 61 5.83 5.88 4.48
N MET A 62 5.91 5.44 5.73
CA MET A 62 6.39 6.24 6.85
C MET A 62 7.65 5.64 7.46
N ARG A 63 8.76 6.38 7.45
CA ARG A 63 9.98 6.02 8.16
C ARG A 63 10.07 6.85 9.43
N GLY A 64 9.79 6.24 10.58
CA GLY A 64 9.63 6.95 11.84
C GLY A 64 8.48 7.96 11.77
N ARG A 65 8.80 9.26 11.68
CA ARG A 65 7.79 10.36 11.63
C ARG A 65 7.68 11.04 10.27
N GLU A 66 8.47 10.62 9.30
CA GLU A 66 8.51 11.21 7.96
C GLU A 66 7.66 10.36 7.02
N ILE A 67 6.69 10.98 6.35
CA ILE A 67 6.02 10.36 5.20
C ILE A 67 6.95 10.55 4.01
N LEU A 68 7.25 9.43 3.36
CA LEU A 68 8.14 9.38 2.22
C LEU A 68 7.35 9.62 0.93
N PHE A 69 8.07 10.13 -0.07
CA PHE A 69 7.62 10.42 -1.43
C PHE A 69 6.66 11.61 -1.53
N ASP A 70 6.84 12.36 -2.62
CA ASP A 70 6.14 13.61 -2.94
C ASP A 70 6.52 14.79 -2.02
N GLU A 71 6.52 16.01 -2.57
CA GLU A 71 6.82 17.24 -1.82
C GLU A 71 5.70 17.54 -0.80
N ASP A 72 4.48 17.15 -1.15
CA ASP A 72 3.30 17.32 -0.31
C ASP A 72 3.13 16.19 0.72
N HIS A 73 4.05 15.21 0.78
CA HIS A 73 4.05 14.13 1.76
C HIS A 73 2.76 13.28 1.75
N ASN A 74 2.18 13.08 0.57
CA ASN A 74 0.97 12.27 0.40
C ASN A 74 1.27 10.77 0.27
N GLY A 75 2.46 10.40 -0.22
CA GLY A 75 2.84 9.03 -0.53
C GLY A 75 2.81 8.73 -2.04
N LEU A 76 2.81 7.44 -2.39
CA LEU A 76 2.77 6.98 -3.78
C LEU A 76 1.34 6.97 -4.32
N MET A 77 1.12 7.44 -5.55
CA MET A 77 -0.20 7.50 -6.16
C MET A 77 -0.76 6.10 -6.51
N TYR A 78 -1.97 5.82 -6.01
CA TYR A 78 -2.78 4.62 -6.26
C TYR A 78 -4.27 5.00 -6.22
N TYR A 79 -4.67 5.82 -7.18
CA TYR A 79 -5.94 6.54 -7.20
C TYR A 79 -7.01 5.80 -8.02
N ALA A 80 -8.04 5.30 -7.35
CA ALA A 80 -9.17 4.56 -7.97
C ALA A 80 -10.51 5.32 -7.82
N PRO A 81 -10.76 6.41 -8.56
CA PRO A 81 -11.90 7.33 -8.34
C PRO A 81 -13.26 6.80 -8.81
N PHE A 82 -13.61 5.57 -8.45
CA PHE A 82 -14.86 4.93 -8.82
C PHE A 82 -15.85 4.97 -7.66
N THR A 83 -16.68 6.01 -7.64
CA THR A 83 -17.78 6.13 -6.67
C THR A 83 -18.99 5.26 -7.05
N GLU A 84 -19.10 4.86 -8.32
CA GLU A 84 -20.11 3.92 -8.83
C GLU A 84 -19.46 2.96 -9.85
N PRO A 85 -18.86 1.84 -9.41
CA PRO A 85 -18.27 0.85 -10.28
C PRO A 85 -19.25 0.32 -11.34
N PRO A 86 -18.91 0.42 -12.64
CA PRO A 86 -19.75 -0.11 -13.69
C PRO A 86 -19.98 -1.62 -13.51
N GLY A 87 -21.25 -2.04 -13.46
CA GLY A 87 -21.61 -3.45 -13.32
C GLY A 87 -21.43 -4.03 -11.91
N ALA A 88 -21.19 -3.20 -10.88
CA ALA A 88 -21.04 -3.61 -9.49
C ALA A 88 -19.96 -4.70 -9.31
N VAL A 89 -18.79 -4.45 -9.89
CA VAL A 89 -17.59 -5.30 -9.77
C VAL A 89 -16.49 -4.53 -9.03
N ASN A 90 -15.56 -5.25 -8.38
CA ASN A 90 -14.43 -4.61 -7.72
C ASN A 90 -13.53 -4.01 -8.78
N MET A 91 -13.27 -2.71 -8.68
CA MET A 91 -12.38 -1.98 -9.58
C MET A 91 -10.97 -2.14 -9.03
N ILE A 92 -10.30 -3.22 -9.41
CA ILE A 92 -8.91 -3.49 -9.02
C ILE A 92 -8.03 -3.08 -10.18
N ALA A 93 -7.09 -2.18 -9.95
CA ALA A 93 -6.13 -1.70 -10.94
C ALA A 93 -6.74 -1.00 -12.17
N GLU A 94 -7.96 -0.49 -12.07
CA GLU A 94 -8.65 0.22 -13.15
C GLU A 94 -8.40 1.75 -13.11
N GLY A 95 -7.78 2.24 -12.04
CA GLY A 95 -7.45 3.65 -11.85
C GLY A 95 -6.01 4.00 -12.24
N TYR A 96 -5.45 4.99 -11.54
CA TYR A 96 -4.15 5.57 -11.81
C TYR A 96 -3.17 5.19 -10.70
N ALA A 97 -2.18 4.38 -11.05
CA ALA A 97 -1.17 3.90 -10.11
C ALA A 97 0.24 4.02 -10.66
N VAL A 98 1.20 4.29 -9.78
CA VAL A 98 2.63 4.37 -10.12
C VAL A 98 3.26 2.99 -10.41
N GLY A 99 2.60 1.92 -9.98
CA GLY A 99 2.98 0.53 -10.20
C GLY A 99 1.77 -0.39 -10.06
N GLY A 100 2.00 -1.70 -10.13
CA GLY A 100 0.97 -2.73 -10.01
C GLY A 100 1.42 -4.00 -9.30
N ASN A 101 0.45 -4.86 -9.03
CA ASN A 101 0.67 -6.19 -8.45
C ASN A 101 1.15 -7.24 -9.48
N PHE A 102 1.16 -6.92 -10.78
CA PHE A 102 1.57 -7.81 -11.86
C PHE A 102 0.88 -9.19 -11.83
N THR A 103 -0.45 -9.16 -11.74
CA THR A 103 -1.34 -10.34 -11.70
C THR A 103 -2.17 -10.45 -12.98
N GLN A 104 -3.06 -11.45 -13.03
CA GLN A 104 -4.04 -11.58 -14.13
C GLN A 104 -5.04 -10.41 -14.19
N CYS A 105 -5.26 -9.71 -13.08
CA CYS A 105 -6.19 -8.58 -12.97
C CYS A 105 -5.48 -7.23 -13.04
N ASP A 106 -4.18 -7.18 -12.71
CA ASP A 106 -3.36 -5.97 -12.75
C ASP A 106 -2.07 -6.22 -13.51
N LEU A 107 -2.03 -5.80 -14.78
CA LEU A 107 -0.87 -6.02 -15.65
C LEU A 107 0.24 -4.96 -15.47
N LYS A 108 0.05 -3.96 -14.60
CA LYS A 108 1.09 -2.95 -14.34
C LYS A 108 2.27 -3.60 -13.62
N GLN A 109 3.49 -3.19 -13.99
CA GLN A 109 4.71 -3.69 -13.36
C GLN A 109 4.84 -3.15 -11.93
N PRO A 110 5.54 -3.86 -11.03
CA PRO A 110 5.85 -3.36 -9.70
C PRO A 110 6.54 -2.00 -9.75
N HIS A 111 6.27 -1.15 -8.76
CA HIS A 111 7.01 0.09 -8.60
C HIS A 111 8.40 -0.23 -8.07
N MET A 112 9.44 0.08 -8.84
CA MET A 112 10.83 -0.20 -8.49
C MET A 112 11.55 1.06 -8.01
N PHE A 113 12.28 0.96 -6.91
CA PHE A 113 13.14 2.01 -6.38
C PHE A 113 14.56 1.90 -6.94
N ASP A 114 15.04 2.99 -7.54
CA ASP A 114 16.42 3.13 -7.99
C ASP A 114 16.98 4.50 -7.54
N PRO A 115 17.88 4.55 -6.53
CA PRO A 115 18.44 3.41 -5.81
C PRO A 115 17.46 2.75 -4.81
N PRO A 116 17.69 1.48 -4.42
CA PRO A 116 16.91 0.84 -3.37
C PRO A 116 16.98 1.60 -2.05
N MET A 117 15.89 1.58 -1.28
CA MET A 117 15.87 2.19 0.04
C MET A 117 16.51 1.26 1.07
N VAL A 118 17.42 1.81 1.89
CA VAL A 118 18.18 1.04 2.87
C VAL A 118 17.65 1.27 4.28
N PHE A 119 17.39 0.16 4.97
CA PHE A 119 17.01 0.10 6.38
C PHE A 119 18.01 -0.76 7.16
N ASN A 120 18.54 -0.21 8.24
CA ASN A 120 19.46 -0.85 9.17
C ASN A 120 18.71 -1.50 10.32
N GLU A 121 19.42 -2.31 11.11
CA GLU A 121 18.90 -2.96 12.32
C GLU A 121 18.07 -2.01 13.20
N GLY A 122 16.88 -2.48 13.59
CA GLY A 122 15.96 -1.75 14.46
C GLY A 122 15.16 -0.65 13.78
N GLU A 123 15.44 -0.32 12.52
CA GLU A 123 14.63 0.65 11.78
C GLU A 123 13.26 0.05 11.39
N GLU A 124 12.26 0.93 11.33
CA GLU A 124 10.89 0.59 10.97
C GLU A 124 10.46 1.33 9.70
N LEU A 125 9.50 0.73 9.01
CA LEU A 125 8.77 1.33 7.90
C LEU A 125 7.31 0.96 8.10
N SER A 126 6.45 1.96 8.28
CA SER A 126 5.00 1.74 8.29
C SER A 126 4.42 1.95 6.91
N VAL A 127 3.51 1.08 6.50
CA VAL A 127 2.81 1.15 5.22
C VAL A 127 1.32 1.33 5.52
N ALA A 128 0.68 2.31 4.89
CA ALA A 128 -0.74 2.58 5.10
C ALA A 128 -1.44 2.96 3.79
N TRP A 129 -2.68 2.51 3.63
CA TRP A 129 -3.57 3.02 2.60
C TRP A 129 -4.18 4.35 3.03
N HIS A 130 -4.07 5.36 2.18
CA HIS A 130 -4.89 6.56 2.25
C HIS A 130 -6.19 6.30 1.50
N ILE A 131 -7.30 6.27 2.22
CA ILE A 131 -8.62 5.94 1.68
C ILE A 131 -9.53 7.16 1.79
N ALA A 132 -10.10 7.54 0.66
CA ALA A 132 -11.19 8.51 0.59
C ALA A 132 -12.54 7.82 0.76
N SER A 133 -13.49 8.46 1.44
CA SER A 133 -14.87 8.00 1.54
C SER A 133 -15.91 9.13 1.57
N ASP A 134 -17.18 8.76 1.44
CA ASP A 134 -18.37 9.63 1.35
C ASP A 134 -18.52 10.67 2.47
N GLY A 135 -17.85 10.49 3.61
CA GLY A 135 -17.93 11.39 4.76
C GLY A 135 -18.68 10.82 5.98
N THR A 136 -19.28 9.64 5.86
CA THR A 136 -20.21 9.12 6.87
C THR A 136 -19.85 7.72 7.33
N THR A 137 -19.96 6.74 6.44
CA THR A 137 -19.73 5.32 6.75
C THR A 137 -18.66 4.77 5.82
N GLY A 138 -18.72 5.13 4.53
CA GLY A 138 -17.95 4.52 3.47
C GLY A 138 -18.26 3.03 3.31
N ILE A 139 -17.87 2.50 2.15
CA ILE A 139 -17.80 1.05 1.96
C ILE A 139 -16.45 0.57 2.48
N ALA A 140 -16.44 -0.39 3.39
CA ALA A 140 -15.19 -0.97 3.86
C ALA A 140 -14.48 -1.70 2.71
N ILE A 141 -13.23 -1.36 2.46
CA ILE A 141 -12.36 -2.15 1.58
C ILE A 141 -11.94 -3.39 2.36
N THR A 142 -12.20 -4.59 1.86
CA THR A 142 -11.86 -5.83 2.57
C THR A 142 -10.35 -6.05 2.62
N GLU A 143 -9.87 -6.85 3.58
CA GLU A 143 -8.45 -7.19 3.69
C GLU A 143 -7.90 -7.84 2.41
N GLU A 144 -8.69 -8.73 1.79
CA GLU A 144 -8.36 -9.39 0.52
C GLU A 144 -8.14 -8.41 -0.65
N LEU A 145 -8.71 -7.21 -0.56
CA LEU A 145 -8.55 -6.17 -1.57
C LEU A 145 -7.42 -5.19 -1.22
N GLN A 146 -6.88 -5.21 -0.01
CA GLN A 146 -5.84 -4.28 0.46
C GLN A 146 -4.42 -4.88 0.39
N GLU A 147 -4.21 -5.95 -0.37
CA GLU A 147 -2.95 -6.67 -0.45
C GLU A 147 -1.82 -5.80 -1.03
N VAL A 148 -0.72 -5.69 -0.26
CA VAL A 148 0.52 -5.02 -0.66
C VAL A 148 1.69 -5.97 -0.44
N GLY A 149 2.54 -6.08 -1.45
CA GLY A 149 3.80 -6.82 -1.42
C GLY A 149 5.00 -5.88 -1.47
N THR A 150 6.14 -6.34 -0.93
CA THR A 150 7.43 -5.64 -1.07
C THR A 150 8.49 -6.58 -1.59
N ILE A 151 9.36 -6.07 -2.45
CA ILE A 151 10.53 -6.78 -2.96
C ILE A 151 11.71 -6.39 -2.09
N LEU A 152 12.17 -7.32 -1.25
CA LEU A 152 13.19 -7.08 -0.24
C LEU A 152 14.45 -7.89 -0.53
N ARG A 153 15.62 -7.28 -0.30
CA ARG A 153 16.88 -8.01 -0.17
C ARG A 153 17.39 -7.89 1.25
N LEU A 154 17.59 -9.05 1.88
CA LEU A 154 18.21 -9.15 3.20
C LEU A 154 19.71 -9.36 3.02
N SER A 155 20.51 -8.75 3.88
CA SER A 155 21.96 -8.97 3.94
C SER A 155 22.47 -8.81 5.36
N PRO A 156 23.50 -9.57 5.77
CA PRO A 156 24.13 -9.38 7.07
C PRO A 156 24.78 -7.98 7.14
N MET A 157 24.75 -7.40 8.33
CA MET A 157 25.55 -6.21 8.64
C MET A 157 27.03 -6.59 8.62
N SER A 158 27.83 -5.84 7.86
CA SER A 158 29.29 -5.96 7.79
C SER A 158 29.97 -5.33 9.00
#